data_AF-X1ADI1-F1
#
_entry.id   AF-X1ADI1-F1
#
_cell.length_a   1.000
_cell.length_b   1.000
_cell.length_c   1.000
_cell.angle_alpha   90.00
_cell.angle_beta   90.00
_cell.angle_gamma   90.00
#
_symmetry.space_group_name_H-M   'P 1'
#
loop_
_entity.id
_entity.type
_entity.pdbx_description
1 polymer ?
#
loop_
_entity_poly.entity_id
_entity_poly.type
_entity_poly.pdbx_seq_one_letter_code
_entity_poly.pdbx_strand_id
1 'polypeptide(L)'
;LVDLDPDYNDEIWTPNIGEIPPVSELVNQRVKEVITESKFNESLKFWGYPPEWGLRIWDAHFQPPSLNDILTAYRRQVPVDIPEIDEVSGQITFRHVEQLSISDVHQLMVLVDLDKRYQTIFDTRIFNEPTKREARYMYELGAIGEDEVKRLVEQSGMLPQYVDPMTEYLTKFQERSEITGYLNALETAFTNGTITEAELTDATLEAGYTQAVADWKIKTALVRRTYRKGSGKPLRLNSSLT
;
A
#
# COMPACT_ATOMS: atom_id res chain seq x y z
N LEU A 1 -10.69 -29.28 15.69
CA LEU A 1 -11.76 -29.99 14.95
C LEU A 1 -12.93 -30.08 15.92
N VAL A 2 -14.00 -29.34 15.63
CA VAL A 2 -15.24 -29.49 16.38
C VAL A 2 -15.87 -30.76 15.85
N ASP A 3 -15.96 -31.80 16.68
CA ASP A 3 -16.74 -33.00 16.36
C ASP A 3 -18.20 -32.56 16.26
N LEU A 4 -18.67 -32.38 15.04
CA LEU A 4 -20.08 -32.19 14.77
C LEU A 4 -20.78 -33.51 15.10
N ASP A 5 -21.82 -33.40 15.93
CA ASP A 5 -22.65 -34.50 16.41
C ASP A 5 -23.09 -35.39 15.22
N PRO A 6 -22.87 -36.73 15.27
CA PRO A 6 -23.27 -37.63 14.18
C PRO A 6 -24.75 -37.55 13.83
N ASP A 7 -25.62 -37.17 14.78
CA ASP A 7 -27.05 -37.02 14.55
C ASP A 7 -27.41 -35.69 13.85
N TYR A 8 -26.49 -34.71 13.83
CA TYR A 8 -26.69 -33.41 13.17
C TYR A 8 -26.76 -33.52 11.64
N ASN A 9 -26.19 -34.59 11.07
CA ASN A 9 -26.17 -34.79 9.63
C ASN A 9 -27.42 -35.49 9.08
N ASP A 10 -28.02 -36.42 9.84
CA ASP A 10 -29.05 -37.29 9.28
C ASP A 10 -30.45 -36.68 9.31
N GLU A 11 -30.78 -35.74 10.20
CA GLU A 11 -32.12 -35.10 10.26
C GLU A 11 -32.23 -33.78 9.48
N ILE A 12 -31.12 -33.04 9.31
CA ILE A 12 -31.12 -31.72 8.64
C ILE A 12 -30.93 -31.85 7.13
N TRP A 13 -30.16 -32.83 6.66
CA TRP A 13 -29.83 -32.98 5.23
C TRP A 13 -30.71 -33.98 4.47
N THR A 14 -31.47 -34.83 5.16
CA THR A 14 -32.39 -35.81 4.55
C THR A 14 -33.67 -35.25 3.89
N PRO A 15 -34.24 -34.08 4.24
CA PRO A 15 -35.57 -33.71 3.73
C PRO A 15 -35.63 -33.43 2.21
N ASN A 16 -34.49 -33.21 1.54
CA ASN A 16 -34.41 -32.87 0.11
C ASN A 16 -33.60 -33.87 -0.74
N ILE A 17 -33.48 -35.14 -0.33
CA ILE A 17 -32.72 -36.17 -1.08
C ILE A 17 -33.29 -36.42 -2.50
N GLY A 18 -34.56 -36.06 -2.75
CA GLY A 18 -35.21 -36.27 -4.05
C GLY A 18 -34.85 -35.23 -5.12
N GLU A 19 -34.34 -34.06 -4.74
CA GLU A 19 -34.01 -32.98 -5.67
C GLU A 19 -32.50 -32.83 -5.78
N ILE A 20 -31.97 -32.92 -6.99
CA ILE A 20 -30.55 -32.67 -7.21
C ILE A 20 -30.30 -31.18 -6.97
N PRO A 21 -29.30 -30.79 -6.17
CA PRO A 21 -28.96 -29.39 -5.95
C PRO A 21 -28.59 -28.67 -7.27
N PRO A 22 -28.76 -27.34 -7.33
CA PRO A 22 -28.31 -26.55 -8.47
C PRO A 22 -26.78 -26.65 -8.64
N VAL A 23 -26.28 -26.37 -9.86
CA VAL A 23 -24.86 -26.51 -10.22
C VAL A 23 -23.92 -25.79 -9.24
N SER A 24 -24.26 -24.59 -8.80
CA SER A 24 -23.45 -23.82 -7.83
C SER A 24 -23.29 -24.53 -6.48
N GLU A 25 -24.36 -25.19 -6.00
CA GLU A 25 -24.32 -25.96 -4.75
C GLU A 25 -23.58 -27.28 -4.91
N LEU A 26 -23.71 -27.94 -6.06
CA LEU A 26 -22.92 -29.13 -6.38
C LEU A 26 -21.42 -28.82 -6.39
N VAL A 27 -21.02 -27.66 -6.92
CA VAL A 27 -19.63 -27.19 -6.89
C VAL A 27 -19.19 -26.97 -5.44
N ASN A 28 -19.97 -26.23 -4.64
CA ASN A 28 -19.66 -26.00 -3.23
C ASN A 28 -19.53 -27.31 -2.42
N GLN A 29 -20.41 -28.29 -2.66
CA GLN A 29 -20.35 -29.60 -2.02
C GLN A 29 -19.09 -30.37 -2.42
N ARG A 30 -18.69 -30.32 -3.70
CA ARG A 30 -17.45 -30.95 -4.15
C ARG A 30 -16.21 -30.28 -3.54
N VAL A 31 -16.17 -28.94 -3.46
CA VAL A 31 -15.07 -28.18 -2.82
C VAL A 31 -14.91 -28.54 -1.34
N LYS A 32 -16.03 -28.73 -0.64
CA LYS A 32 -16.06 -29.13 0.77
C LYS A 32 -15.89 -30.64 0.97
N GLU A 33 -15.59 -31.39 -0.10
CA GLU A 33 -15.42 -32.84 -0.09
C GLU A 33 -16.65 -33.62 0.43
N VAL A 34 -17.84 -33.00 0.38
CA VAL A 34 -19.11 -33.62 0.78
C VAL A 34 -19.54 -34.68 -0.25
N ILE A 35 -19.22 -34.46 -1.52
CA ILE A 35 -19.48 -35.40 -2.62
C ILE A 35 -18.20 -35.70 -3.39
N THR A 36 -18.10 -36.91 -3.94
CA THR A 36 -16.97 -37.31 -4.80
C THR A 36 -17.08 -36.70 -6.20
N GLU A 37 -15.97 -36.65 -6.94
CA GLU A 37 -15.97 -36.23 -8.35
C GLU A 37 -16.91 -37.08 -9.22
N SER A 38 -16.95 -38.39 -9.01
CA SER A 38 -17.87 -39.28 -9.72
C SER A 38 -19.32 -38.88 -9.44
N LYS A 39 -19.65 -38.52 -8.19
CA LYS A 39 -21.00 -38.11 -7.81
C LYS A 39 -21.36 -36.73 -8.37
N PHE A 40 -20.41 -35.81 -8.37
CA PHE A 40 -20.55 -34.49 -9.00
C PHE A 40 -20.86 -34.62 -10.50
N ASN A 41 -20.09 -35.42 -11.24
CA ASN A 41 -20.31 -35.65 -12.67
C ASN A 41 -21.63 -36.37 -12.97
N GLU A 42 -22.05 -37.33 -12.14
CA GLU A 42 -23.36 -37.97 -12.23
C GLU A 42 -24.50 -36.95 -12.05
N SER A 43 -24.40 -36.09 -11.05
CA SER A 43 -25.38 -35.04 -10.78
C SER A 43 -25.45 -34.00 -11.90
N LEU A 44 -24.30 -33.60 -12.48
CA LEU A 44 -24.28 -32.70 -13.64
C LEU A 44 -24.90 -33.33 -14.90
N LYS A 45 -24.69 -34.64 -15.10
CA LYS A 45 -25.32 -35.37 -16.20
C LYS A 45 -26.84 -35.36 -16.10
N PHE A 46 -27.39 -35.45 -14.89
CA PHE A 46 -28.83 -35.33 -14.67
C PHE A 46 -29.37 -33.96 -15.08
N TRP A 47 -28.59 -32.89 -14.88
CA TRP A 47 -28.89 -31.55 -15.36
C TRP A 47 -28.69 -31.36 -16.88
N GLY A 48 -28.30 -32.42 -17.61
CA GLY A 48 -28.10 -32.38 -19.05
C GLY A 48 -26.74 -31.85 -19.50
N TYR A 49 -25.80 -31.61 -18.57
CA TYR A 49 -24.43 -31.27 -18.93
C TYR A 49 -23.67 -32.53 -19.36
N PRO A 50 -22.99 -32.53 -20.51
CA PRO A 50 -22.12 -33.63 -20.86
C PRO A 50 -20.82 -33.59 -20.02
N PRO A 51 -20.09 -34.70 -19.89
CA PRO A 51 -18.99 -34.85 -18.93
C PRO A 51 -17.89 -33.78 -19.05
N GLU A 52 -17.60 -33.30 -20.26
CA GLU A 52 -16.63 -32.26 -20.52
C GLU A 52 -16.95 -30.93 -19.82
N TRP A 53 -18.23 -30.63 -19.58
CA TRP A 53 -18.62 -29.43 -18.84
C TRP A 53 -18.38 -29.56 -17.34
N GLY A 54 -18.37 -30.78 -16.79
CA GLY A 54 -18.05 -30.99 -15.38
C GLY A 54 -16.64 -30.55 -15.03
N LEU A 55 -15.68 -30.87 -15.90
CA LEU A 55 -14.29 -30.38 -15.78
C LEU A 55 -14.24 -28.86 -15.93
N ARG A 56 -14.87 -28.29 -16.97
CA ARG A 56 -14.86 -26.83 -17.20
C ARG A 56 -15.49 -26.03 -16.07
N ILE A 57 -16.61 -26.49 -15.51
CA ILE A 57 -17.30 -25.85 -14.39
C ILE A 57 -16.44 -25.94 -13.13
N TRP A 58 -15.75 -27.08 -12.93
CA TRP A 58 -14.83 -27.26 -11.83
C TRP A 58 -13.60 -26.37 -11.95
N ASP A 59 -12.99 -26.29 -13.13
CA ASP A 59 -11.84 -25.42 -13.37
C ASP A 59 -12.22 -23.95 -13.21
N ALA A 60 -13.39 -23.54 -13.73
CA ALA A 60 -13.91 -22.18 -13.58
C ALA A 60 -14.27 -21.81 -12.14
N HIS A 61 -14.41 -22.79 -11.23
CA HIS A 61 -14.63 -22.51 -9.82
C HIS A 61 -13.39 -21.95 -9.14
N PHE A 62 -12.19 -22.37 -9.56
CA PHE A 62 -10.96 -21.86 -8.98
C PHE A 62 -10.75 -20.41 -9.37
N GLN A 63 -10.71 -19.54 -8.37
CA GLN A 63 -10.44 -18.13 -8.59
C GLN A 63 -8.95 -17.96 -8.94
N PRO A 64 -8.62 -17.35 -10.09
CA PRO A 64 -7.23 -17.03 -10.42
C PRO A 64 -6.67 -16.02 -9.39
N PRO A 65 -5.33 -15.98 -9.19
CA PRO A 65 -4.71 -14.99 -8.31
C PRO A 65 -5.08 -13.58 -8.76
N SER A 66 -5.21 -12.62 -7.85
CA SER A 66 -5.56 -11.25 -8.26
C SER A 66 -4.41 -10.61 -9.06
N LEU A 67 -4.70 -9.58 -9.86
CA LEU A 67 -3.64 -8.79 -10.52
C LEU A 67 -2.58 -8.31 -9.51
N ASN A 68 -3.00 -7.93 -8.31
CA ASN A 68 -2.07 -7.48 -7.28
C ASN A 68 -1.15 -8.59 -6.77
N ASP A 69 -1.62 -9.83 -6.70
CA ASP A 69 -0.81 -10.98 -6.31
C ASP A 69 0.23 -11.29 -7.39
N ILE A 70 -0.18 -11.27 -8.67
CA ILE A 70 0.72 -11.43 -9.82
C ILE A 70 1.81 -10.36 -9.81
N LEU A 71 1.43 -9.09 -9.67
CA LEU A 71 2.37 -7.97 -9.62
C LEU A 71 3.28 -8.05 -8.40
N THR A 72 2.77 -8.51 -7.25
CA THR A 72 3.58 -8.69 -6.03
C THR A 72 4.61 -9.79 -6.21
N ALA A 73 4.22 -10.94 -6.78
CA ALA A 73 5.15 -12.04 -7.09
C ALA A 73 6.24 -11.58 -8.06
N TYR A 74 5.87 -10.83 -9.10
CA TYR A 74 6.81 -10.23 -10.07
C TYR A 74 7.82 -9.29 -9.39
N ARG A 75 7.34 -8.30 -8.62
CA ARG A 75 8.18 -7.29 -7.98
C ARG A 75 9.08 -7.87 -6.89
N ARG A 76 8.62 -8.92 -6.20
CA ARG A 76 9.38 -9.60 -5.14
C ARG A 76 10.28 -10.73 -5.65
N GLN A 77 10.22 -11.05 -6.94
CA GLN A 77 10.98 -12.14 -7.57
C GLN A 77 10.78 -13.48 -6.84
N VAL A 78 9.51 -13.79 -6.52
CA VAL A 78 9.16 -15.03 -5.83
C VAL A 78 8.99 -16.15 -6.87
N PRO A 79 9.52 -17.36 -6.62
CA PRO A 79 9.26 -18.52 -7.48
C PRO A 79 7.77 -18.87 -7.49
N VAL A 80 7.23 -19.17 -8.67
CA VAL A 80 5.81 -19.50 -8.85
C VAL A 80 5.63 -20.60 -9.89
N ASP A 81 4.52 -21.33 -9.77
CA ASP A 81 4.08 -22.30 -10.77
C ASP A 81 2.99 -21.68 -11.64
N ILE A 82 3.21 -21.61 -12.95
CA ILE A 82 2.28 -21.05 -13.92
C ILE A 82 1.49 -22.19 -14.57
N PRO A 83 0.15 -22.18 -14.54
CA PRO A 83 -0.64 -23.15 -15.26
C PRO A 83 -0.56 -22.90 -16.77
N GLU A 84 -0.28 -23.95 -17.53
CA GLU A 84 -0.22 -23.95 -18.99
C GLU A 84 -1.11 -25.06 -19.54
N ILE A 85 -1.93 -24.72 -20.54
CA ILE A 85 -2.79 -25.69 -21.22
C ILE A 85 -1.98 -26.29 -22.36
N ASP A 86 -1.78 -27.60 -22.34
CA ASP A 86 -1.25 -28.32 -23.50
C ASP A 86 -2.28 -28.29 -24.63
N GLU A 87 -1.95 -27.66 -25.76
CA GLU A 87 -2.85 -27.50 -26.91
C GLU A 87 -3.30 -28.84 -27.52
N VAL A 88 -2.50 -29.90 -27.36
CA VAL A 88 -2.79 -31.22 -27.95
C VAL A 88 -3.70 -32.03 -27.05
N SER A 89 -3.37 -32.11 -25.75
CA SER A 89 -4.12 -32.95 -24.80
C SER A 89 -5.24 -32.21 -24.06
N GLY A 90 -5.20 -30.87 -24.04
CA GLY A 90 -6.07 -30.03 -23.22
C GLY A 90 -5.81 -30.13 -21.72
N GLN A 91 -4.75 -30.83 -21.29
CA GLN A 91 -4.40 -30.97 -19.88
C GLN A 91 -3.69 -29.74 -19.35
N ILE A 92 -3.99 -29.37 -18.11
CA ILE A 92 -3.27 -28.31 -17.39
C ILE A 92 -1.97 -28.91 -16.87
N THR A 93 -0.85 -28.36 -17.33
CA THR A 93 0.49 -28.60 -16.80
C THR A 93 0.96 -27.37 -16.05
N PHE A 94 2.01 -27.52 -15.22
CA PHE A 94 2.55 -26.42 -14.45
C PHE A 94 4.00 -26.18 -14.84
N ARG A 95 4.30 -24.97 -15.31
CA ARG A 95 5.68 -24.52 -15.53
C ARG A 95 6.17 -23.80 -14.28
N HIS A 96 7.17 -24.38 -13.64
CA HIS A 96 7.89 -23.73 -12.55
C HIS A 96 8.76 -22.60 -13.10
N VAL A 97 8.64 -21.40 -12.53
CA VAL A 97 9.54 -20.28 -12.82
C VAL A 97 10.16 -19.76 -11.53
N GLU A 98 11.47 -19.59 -11.54
CA GLU A 98 12.19 -18.95 -10.43
C GLU A 98 11.80 -17.48 -10.28
N GLN A 99 11.56 -16.80 -11.41
CA GLN A 99 11.20 -15.39 -11.47
C GLN A 99 10.27 -15.14 -12.65
N LEU A 100 9.24 -14.33 -12.42
CA LEU A 100 8.32 -13.89 -13.47
C LEU A 100 9.00 -12.88 -14.40
N SER A 101 8.86 -13.08 -15.71
CA SER A 101 9.14 -12.06 -16.71
C SER A 101 7.92 -11.16 -16.97
N ILE A 102 8.11 -10.04 -17.67
CA ILE A 102 6.99 -9.18 -18.11
C ILE A 102 6.02 -9.96 -19.02
N SER A 103 6.56 -10.86 -19.86
CA SER A 103 5.72 -11.71 -20.72
C SER A 103 4.85 -12.66 -19.90
N ASP A 104 5.39 -13.22 -18.81
CA ASP A 104 4.62 -14.07 -17.90
C ASP A 104 3.51 -13.27 -17.21
N VAL A 105 3.80 -12.03 -16.78
CA VAL A 105 2.79 -11.12 -16.20
C VAL A 105 1.67 -10.87 -17.21
N HIS A 106 1.99 -10.55 -18.47
CA HIS A 106 0.98 -10.32 -19.51
C HIS A 106 0.14 -11.55 -19.81
N GLN A 107 0.74 -12.75 -19.77
CA GLN A 107 -0.01 -14.01 -19.93
C GLN A 107 -0.96 -14.25 -18.76
N LEU A 108 -0.47 -14.09 -17.53
CA LEU A 108 -1.28 -14.24 -16.31
C LEU A 108 -2.40 -13.20 -16.23
N MET A 109 -2.19 -12.00 -16.78
CA MET A 109 -3.24 -10.98 -16.90
C MET A 109 -4.44 -11.42 -17.75
N VAL A 110 -4.22 -12.26 -18.75
CA VAL A 110 -5.33 -12.83 -19.54
C VAL A 110 -6.16 -13.79 -18.69
N LEU A 111 -5.51 -14.53 -17.78
CA LEU A 111 -6.18 -15.49 -16.89
C LEU A 111 -7.06 -14.81 -15.83
N VAL A 112 -6.78 -13.55 -15.48
CA VAL A 112 -7.61 -12.74 -14.57
C VAL A 112 -8.63 -11.88 -15.31
N ASP A 113 -8.98 -12.28 -16.53
CA ASP A 113 -9.97 -11.63 -17.40
C ASP A 113 -9.69 -10.14 -17.67
N LEU A 114 -8.43 -9.72 -17.69
CA LEU A 114 -8.07 -8.36 -18.08
C LEU A 114 -8.04 -8.23 -19.60
N ASP A 115 -8.82 -7.28 -20.10
CA ASP A 115 -8.93 -7.01 -21.52
C ASP A 115 -7.64 -6.36 -22.07
N LYS A 116 -7.03 -7.01 -23.06
CA LYS A 116 -5.80 -6.57 -23.74
C LYS A 116 -5.89 -5.17 -24.32
N ARG A 117 -7.09 -4.65 -24.64
CA ARG A 117 -7.28 -3.27 -25.12
C ARG A 117 -6.84 -2.22 -24.10
N TYR A 118 -6.82 -2.56 -22.81
CA TYR A 118 -6.37 -1.68 -21.73
C TYR A 118 -4.98 -2.04 -21.23
N GLN A 119 -4.20 -2.83 -21.98
CA GLN A 119 -2.86 -3.25 -21.58
C GLN A 119 -1.95 -2.07 -21.21
N THR A 120 -2.04 -0.96 -21.96
CA THR A 120 -1.28 0.26 -21.66
C THR A 120 -1.59 0.84 -20.28
N ILE A 121 -2.84 0.74 -19.80
CA ILE A 121 -3.23 1.18 -18.45
C ILE A 121 -2.61 0.26 -17.41
N PHE A 122 -2.60 -1.05 -17.65
CA PHE A 122 -2.04 -2.02 -16.72
C PHE A 122 -0.51 -2.00 -16.69
N ASP A 123 0.14 -1.70 -17.82
CA ASP A 123 1.60 -1.58 -17.91
C ASP A 123 2.13 -0.49 -16.99
N THR A 124 1.39 0.62 -16.83
CA THR A 124 1.75 1.67 -15.87
C THR A 124 1.76 1.19 -14.42
N ARG A 125 1.05 0.11 -14.12
CA ARG A 125 0.96 -0.49 -12.78
C ARG A 125 1.99 -1.58 -12.56
N ILE A 126 2.78 -1.98 -13.55
CA ILE A 126 3.77 -3.06 -13.36
C ILE A 126 4.81 -2.64 -12.32
N PHE A 127 5.27 -1.40 -12.41
CA PHE A 127 6.22 -0.81 -11.49
C PHE A 127 5.53 0.06 -10.43
N ASN A 128 6.18 0.21 -9.28
CA ASN A 128 5.75 1.17 -8.28
C ASN A 128 6.40 2.51 -8.58
N GLU A 129 5.60 3.57 -8.65
CA GLU A 129 6.14 4.93 -8.62
C GLU A 129 6.56 5.31 -7.20
N PRO A 130 7.58 6.18 -7.05
CA PRO A 130 7.92 6.75 -5.75
C PRO A 130 6.71 7.42 -5.11
N THR A 131 6.48 7.13 -3.84
CA THR A 131 5.53 7.88 -3.02
C THR A 131 5.98 9.34 -2.89
N LYS A 132 5.05 10.25 -2.56
CA LYS A 132 5.39 11.67 -2.27
C LYS A 132 6.52 11.83 -1.24
N ARG A 133 6.59 10.91 -0.28
CA ARG A 133 7.63 10.89 0.75
C ARG A 133 8.99 10.50 0.17
N GLU A 134 9.03 9.49 -0.69
CA GLU A 134 10.26 9.07 -1.37
C GLU A 134 10.72 10.14 -2.37
N ALA A 135 9.79 10.72 -3.14
CA ALA A 135 10.07 11.85 -4.04
C ALA A 135 10.75 13.01 -3.30
N ARG A 136 10.25 13.35 -2.10
CA ARG A 136 10.88 14.35 -1.24
C ARG A 136 12.32 13.97 -0.87
N TYR A 137 12.56 12.74 -0.44
CA TYR A 137 13.93 12.30 -0.10
C TYR A 137 14.86 12.28 -1.32
N MET A 138 14.34 11.88 -2.48
CA MET A 138 15.09 11.92 -3.74
C MET A 138 15.47 13.36 -4.10
N TYR A 139 14.55 14.32 -3.91
CA TYR A 139 14.82 15.74 -4.11
C TYR A 139 15.85 16.29 -3.11
N GLU A 140 15.68 15.98 -1.82
CA GLU A 140 16.61 16.36 -0.73
C GLU A 140 18.05 15.91 -1.03
N LEU A 141 18.22 14.74 -1.66
CA LEU A 141 19.53 14.20 -2.04
C LEU A 141 20.02 14.66 -3.42
N GLY A 142 19.26 15.49 -4.13
CA GLY A 142 19.58 15.95 -5.48
C GLY A 142 19.49 14.87 -6.56
N ALA A 143 18.77 13.77 -6.28
CA ALA A 143 18.57 12.68 -7.23
C ALA A 143 17.52 13.01 -8.31
N ILE A 144 16.59 13.93 -8.01
CA ILE A 144 15.57 14.42 -8.94
C ILE A 144 15.42 15.94 -8.83
N GLY A 145 14.96 16.58 -9.91
CA GLY A 145 14.64 18.01 -9.94
C GLY A 145 13.21 18.34 -9.47
N GLU A 146 12.91 19.63 -9.34
CA GLU A 146 11.57 20.12 -8.96
C GLU A 146 10.48 19.69 -9.96
N ASP A 147 10.76 19.76 -11.26
CA ASP A 147 9.82 19.32 -12.31
C ASP A 147 9.44 17.83 -12.16
N GLU A 148 10.39 17.00 -11.72
CA GLU A 148 10.13 15.57 -11.46
C GLU A 148 9.31 15.37 -10.18
N VAL A 149 9.54 16.16 -9.13
CA VAL A 149 8.68 16.17 -7.94
C VAL A 149 7.25 16.53 -8.33
N LYS A 150 7.07 17.58 -9.14
CA LYS A 150 5.76 18.00 -9.64
C LYS A 150 5.06 16.89 -10.41
N ARG A 151 5.76 16.25 -11.35
CA ARG A 151 5.25 15.10 -12.12
C ARG A 151 4.78 13.97 -11.20
N LEU A 152 5.57 13.61 -10.18
CA LEU A 152 5.20 12.54 -9.23
C LEU A 152 3.99 12.94 -8.36
N VAL A 153 3.85 14.23 -8.01
CA VAL A 153 2.67 14.74 -7.32
C VAL A 153 1.42 14.65 -8.21
N GLU A 154 1.52 14.98 -9.50
CA GLU A 154 0.42 14.84 -10.46
C GLU A 154 0.00 13.38 -10.61
N GLN A 155 0.96 12.48 -10.84
CA GLN A 155 0.71 11.05 -11.04
C GLN A 155 0.12 10.35 -9.81
N SER A 156 0.36 10.89 -8.60
CA SER A 156 -0.28 10.40 -7.37
C SER A 156 -1.79 10.62 -7.31
N GLY A 157 -2.38 11.29 -8.32
CA GLY A 157 -3.81 11.60 -8.37
C GLY A 157 -4.21 12.84 -7.57
N MET A 158 -3.27 13.78 -7.33
CA MET A 158 -3.58 15.04 -6.66
C MET A 158 -4.50 15.90 -7.53
N LEU A 159 -5.47 16.60 -6.91
CA LEU A 159 -6.28 17.57 -7.66
C LEU A 159 -5.39 18.69 -8.22
N PRO A 160 -5.62 19.16 -9.46
CA PRO A 160 -4.73 20.11 -10.13
C PRO A 160 -4.41 21.37 -9.30
N GLN A 161 -5.39 21.93 -8.57
CA GLN A 161 -5.15 23.12 -7.75
C GLN A 161 -4.22 22.90 -6.54
N TYR A 162 -3.94 21.65 -6.18
CA TYR A 162 -3.05 21.30 -5.07
C TYR A 162 -1.70 20.75 -5.54
N VAL A 163 -1.48 20.60 -6.85
CA VAL A 163 -0.20 20.12 -7.39
C VAL A 163 0.93 21.08 -7.04
N ASP A 164 0.79 22.37 -7.39
CA ASP A 164 1.83 23.36 -7.13
C ASP A 164 2.07 23.59 -5.62
N PRO A 165 1.04 23.79 -4.77
CA PRO A 165 1.24 23.92 -3.32
C PRO A 165 1.89 22.69 -2.68
N MET A 166 1.55 21.48 -3.14
CA MET A 166 2.16 20.25 -2.63
C MET A 166 3.60 20.11 -3.11
N THR A 167 3.89 20.46 -4.36
CA THR A 167 5.26 20.46 -4.90
C THR A 167 6.13 21.41 -4.07
N GLU A 168 5.69 22.65 -3.90
CA GLU A 168 6.37 23.66 -3.07
C GLU A 168 6.56 23.18 -1.63
N TYR A 169 5.53 22.57 -1.03
CA TYR A 169 5.64 21.99 0.31
C TYR A 169 6.73 20.91 0.39
N LEU A 170 6.81 20.01 -0.59
CA LEU A 170 7.80 18.92 -0.60
C LEU A 170 9.21 19.46 -0.85
N THR A 171 9.38 20.42 -1.76
CA THR A 171 10.70 20.98 -2.10
C THR A 171 11.26 21.86 -0.97
N LYS A 172 10.40 22.67 -0.32
CA LYS A 172 10.80 23.48 0.85
C LYS A 172 10.98 22.64 2.13
N PHE A 173 10.47 21.40 2.15
CA PHE A 173 10.54 20.57 3.35
C PHE A 173 11.99 20.32 3.81
N GLN A 174 12.94 20.24 2.88
CA GLN A 174 14.36 20.03 3.18
C GLN A 174 14.92 21.12 4.11
N GLU A 175 14.47 22.36 3.92
CA GLU A 175 14.92 23.53 4.68
C GLU A 175 14.32 23.57 6.08
N ARG A 176 13.22 22.83 6.32
CA ARG A 176 12.47 22.88 7.57
C ARG A 176 13.33 22.56 8.79
N SER A 177 14.21 21.57 8.69
CA SER A 177 15.09 21.18 9.79
C SER A 177 16.06 22.33 10.14
N GLU A 178 16.69 22.91 9.13
CA GLU A 178 17.64 24.02 9.28
C GLU A 178 16.94 25.28 9.80
N ILE A 179 15.79 25.63 9.23
CA ILE A 179 14.94 26.74 9.70
C ILE A 179 14.54 26.52 11.15
N THR A 180 14.13 25.30 11.52
CA THR A 180 13.76 24.99 12.91
C THR A 180 14.96 25.13 13.84
N GLY A 181 16.14 24.64 13.43
CA GLY A 181 17.39 24.80 14.17
C GLY A 181 17.75 26.27 14.40
N TYR A 182 17.67 27.08 13.34
CA TYR A 182 17.88 28.53 13.39
C TYR A 182 16.91 29.23 14.34
N LEU A 183 15.60 28.99 14.20
CA LEU A 183 14.60 29.61 15.06
C LEU A 183 14.74 29.20 16.53
N ASN A 184 15.14 27.94 16.81
CA ASN A 184 15.41 27.50 18.18
C ASN A 184 16.64 28.20 18.79
N ALA A 185 17.66 28.49 17.98
CA ALA A 185 18.80 29.29 18.40
C ALA A 185 18.37 30.74 18.72
N LEU A 186 17.52 31.34 17.90
CA LEU A 186 16.95 32.67 18.16
C LEU A 186 16.06 32.71 19.42
N GLU A 187 15.20 31.70 19.63
CA GLU A 187 14.42 31.59 20.88
C GLU A 187 15.33 31.56 22.12
N THR A 188 16.47 30.87 22.01
CA THR A 188 17.48 30.81 23.07
C THR A 188 18.14 32.18 23.27
N ALA A 189 18.49 32.87 22.18
CA ALA A 189 19.04 34.23 22.23
C ALA A 189 18.05 35.22 22.87
N PHE A 190 16.76 35.15 22.53
CA PHE A 190 15.71 35.96 23.14
C PHE A 190 15.54 35.65 24.63
N THR A 191 15.56 34.37 25.00
CA THR A 191 15.52 33.93 26.41
C THR A 191 16.67 34.53 27.23
N ASN A 192 17.84 34.67 26.61
CA ASN A 192 19.03 35.30 27.20
C ASN A 192 18.99 36.84 27.20
N GLY A 193 18.03 37.45 26.48
CA GLY A 193 17.95 38.89 26.29
C GLY A 193 18.95 39.44 25.27
N THR A 194 19.49 38.59 24.39
CA THR A 194 20.43 38.99 23.33
C THR A 194 19.71 39.61 22.14
N ILE A 195 18.49 39.15 21.83
CA ILE A 195 17.62 39.73 20.81
C ILE A 195 16.29 40.14 21.44
N THR A 196 15.57 41.00 20.74
CA THR A 196 14.25 41.54 21.08
C THR A 196 13.12 40.64 20.61
N GLU A 197 11.90 40.92 21.10
CA GLU A 197 10.68 40.22 20.67
C GLU A 197 10.36 40.47 19.19
N ALA A 198 10.61 41.69 18.71
CA ALA A 198 10.42 42.07 17.31
C ALA A 198 11.35 41.25 16.40
N GLU A 199 12.65 41.16 16.72
CA GLU A 199 13.61 40.38 15.92
C GLU A 199 13.24 38.88 15.84
N LEU A 200 12.77 38.28 16.94
CA LEU A 200 12.33 36.88 16.92
C LEU A 200 11.01 36.70 16.14
N THR A 201 10.11 37.69 16.20
CA THR A 201 8.86 37.69 15.43
C THR A 201 9.15 37.80 13.95
N ASP A 202 9.96 38.79 13.55
CA ASP A 202 10.32 39.06 12.16
C ASP A 202 11.03 37.85 11.54
N ALA A 203 12.00 37.25 12.24
CA ALA A 203 12.69 36.05 11.77
C ALA A 203 11.74 34.84 11.62
N THR A 204 10.72 34.72 12.49
CA THR A 204 9.73 33.66 12.40
C THR A 204 8.81 33.85 11.19
N LEU A 205 8.41 35.10 10.90
CA LEU A 205 7.60 35.43 9.73
C LEU A 205 8.39 35.29 8.42
N GLU A 206 9.66 35.70 8.40
CA GLU A 206 10.58 35.53 7.27
C GLU A 206 10.77 34.05 6.93
N ALA A 207 10.82 33.19 7.94
CA ALA A 207 10.84 31.73 7.78
C ALA A 207 9.51 31.13 7.26
N GLY A 208 8.51 31.96 6.95
CA GLY A 208 7.23 31.55 6.36
C GLY A 208 6.20 31.04 7.37
N TYR A 209 6.43 31.19 8.68
CA TYR A 209 5.44 30.85 9.69
C TYR A 209 4.43 31.98 9.90
N THR A 210 3.27 31.63 10.45
CA THR A 210 2.21 32.61 10.72
C THR A 210 2.51 33.42 11.98
N GLN A 211 1.86 34.59 12.12
CA GLN A 211 1.93 35.40 13.33
C GLN A 211 1.59 34.59 14.59
N ALA A 212 0.58 33.72 14.53
CA ALA A 212 0.20 32.89 15.66
C ALA A 212 1.34 31.95 16.12
N VAL A 213 2.14 31.43 15.18
CA VAL A 213 3.32 30.62 15.52
C VAL A 213 4.40 31.47 16.17
N ALA A 214 4.66 32.68 15.65
CA ALA A 214 5.59 33.63 16.26
C ALA A 214 5.19 33.95 17.72
N ASP A 215 3.92 34.27 17.96
CA ASP A 215 3.39 34.55 19.29
C ASP A 215 3.60 33.36 20.25
N TRP A 216 3.40 32.13 19.78
CA TRP A 216 3.64 30.92 20.57
C TRP A 216 5.13 30.71 20.89
N LYS A 217 6.04 31.05 19.97
CA LYS A 217 7.48 31.01 20.22
C LYS A 217 7.89 32.02 21.30
N ILE A 218 7.37 33.26 21.23
CA ILE A 218 7.59 34.28 22.27
C ILE A 218 7.10 33.78 23.64
N LYS A 219 5.86 33.30 23.71
CA LYS A 219 5.29 32.74 24.95
C LYS A 219 6.15 31.62 25.52
N THR A 220 6.58 30.69 24.67
CA THR A 220 7.43 29.56 25.06
C THR A 220 8.77 30.03 25.62
N ALA A 221 9.41 30.99 24.96
CA ALA A 221 10.68 31.54 25.40
C ALA A 221 10.56 32.35 26.70
N LEU A 222 9.47 33.11 26.90
CA LEU A 222 9.18 33.79 28.16
C LEU A 222 9.00 32.81 29.32
N VAL A 223 8.29 31.69 29.10
CA VAL A 223 8.17 30.62 30.10
C VAL A 223 9.54 30.00 30.41
N ARG A 224 10.36 29.71 29.41
CA ARG A 224 11.74 29.22 29.65
C ARG A 224 12.57 30.21 30.47
N ARG A 225 12.41 31.51 30.22
CA ARG A 225 13.08 32.58 30.96
C ARG A 225 12.68 32.63 32.43
N THR A 226 11.39 32.46 32.75
CA THR A 226 10.92 32.44 34.15
C THR A 226 11.44 31.21 34.90
N TYR A 227 11.38 30.03 34.28
CA TYR A 227 11.95 28.80 34.86
C TYR A 227 13.45 28.93 35.15
N ARG A 228 14.23 29.49 34.22
CA ARG A 228 15.67 29.66 34.41
C ARG A 228 15.99 30.59 35.59
N LYS A 229 15.24 31.69 35.75
CA LYS A 229 15.38 32.60 36.90
C LYS A 229 14.97 31.94 38.22
N GLY A 230 13.90 31.15 38.23
CA GLY A 230 13.43 30.43 39.42
C GLY A 230 14.30 29.23 39.81
N SER A 231 15.01 28.63 38.85
CA SER A 231 15.80 27.42 39.10
C SER A 231 17.06 27.61 39.94
N GLY A 232 17.51 28.86 40.16
CA GLY A 232 18.44 29.23 41.25
C GLY A 232 19.71 28.40 41.44
N LYS A 233 20.05 27.47 40.54
CA LYS A 233 21.32 26.77 40.55
C LYS A 233 22.33 27.72 39.91
N PRO A 234 23.31 28.24 40.65
CA PRO A 234 24.36 29.05 40.05
C PRO A 234 25.00 28.22 38.94
N LEU A 235 25.16 28.82 37.75
CA LEU A 235 26.02 28.26 36.73
C LEU A 235 27.38 28.05 37.40
N ARG A 236 27.75 26.79 37.67
CA ARG A 236 29.12 26.44 38.00
C ARG A 236 29.93 26.76 36.75
N LEU A 237 30.55 27.93 36.73
CA LEU A 237 31.66 28.20 35.83
C LEU A 237 32.70 27.11 36.13
N ASN A 238 32.94 26.21 35.18
CA ASN A 238 34.04 25.27 35.26
C ASN A 238 35.35 26.07 35.19
N SER A 239 35.81 26.53 36.35
CA SER A 239 37.15 27.04 36.55
C SER A 239 38.10 25.87 36.82
N SER A 240 38.51 25.17 35.77
CA SER A 240 39.75 24.37 35.79
C SER A 240 40.07 23.84 34.39
N LEU A 241 40.71 24.69 33.60
CA LEU A 241 41.74 24.28 32.63
C LEU A 241 42.93 25.22 32.84
N THR A 242 43.68 24.94 33.90
CA THR A 242 45.14 25.12 33.94
C THR A 242 45.78 23.83 33.47
#